data_AF-A0AAD7FNR8-F1
#
_entry.id   AF-A0AAD7FNR8-F1
#
_cell.length_a   1.000
_cell.length_b   1.000
_cell.length_c   1.000
_cell.angle_alpha   90.00
_cell.angle_beta   90.00
_cell.angle_gamma   90.00
#
_symmetry.space_group_name_H-M   'P 1'
#
loop_
_entity.id
_entity.type
_entity.pdbx_description
1 polymer ?
#
loop_
_entity_poly.entity_id
_entity_poly.type
_entity_poly.pdbx_seq_one_letter_code
_entity_poly.pdbx_strand_id
1 'polypeptide(L)'
;TRLIAWKTGRPFHPENMFFRTVDSGPPPAHALADFRVQFYAHKSLLDKMDETLGGSRDWAGHVLADYLHKILVLRNMHDKGGADIPIIVTAWDVARTKLAMDYWVDLSKGVWSEDERLRRYTECDAFCRRIQPCFPQTDLLVRALLADPAAEYVPPFIVFYSGLTEGTTCVLFTRPRHVPPPALVRGWPGACKDARC
;
A
#
# COMPACT_ATOMS: atom_id res chain seq x y z
N THR A 1 15.53 -18.25 4.28
CA THR A 1 16.56 -17.55 5.07
C THR A 1 17.03 -16.35 4.27
N ARG A 2 16.76 -15.11 4.70
CA ARG A 2 17.24 -13.90 4.00
C ARG A 2 18.70 -13.68 4.38
N LEU A 3 19.58 -13.58 3.40
CA LEU A 3 21.00 -13.28 3.59
C LEU A 3 21.18 -11.77 3.46
N ILE A 4 21.25 -11.08 4.60
CA ILE A 4 21.84 -9.74 4.65
C ILE A 4 23.36 -9.95 4.59
N ALA A 5 24.00 -9.42 3.57
CA ALA A 5 25.45 -9.48 3.45
C ALA A 5 26.05 -8.15 3.89
N TRP A 6 27.03 -8.18 4.77
CA TRP A 6 27.78 -7.01 5.20
C TRP A 6 29.21 -7.12 4.66
N LYS A 7 29.72 -6.02 4.12
CA LYS A 7 31.08 -5.98 3.60
C LYS A 7 32.10 -6.12 4.73
N THR A 8 32.83 -7.23 4.73
CA THR A 8 33.84 -7.55 5.75
C THR A 8 34.86 -6.42 5.90
N GLY A 9 35.17 -6.03 7.14
CA GLY A 9 36.16 -5.00 7.45
C GLY A 9 35.71 -3.55 7.20
N ARG A 10 34.42 -3.32 6.94
CA ARG A 10 33.83 -1.98 6.86
C ARG A 10 32.92 -1.72 8.06
N PRO A 11 32.67 -0.46 8.46
CA PRO A 11 31.73 -0.18 9.55
C PRO A 11 30.29 -0.58 9.17
N PHE A 12 29.45 -0.76 10.19
CA PHE A 12 28.03 -1.10 10.02
C PHE A 12 27.23 0.13 9.58
N HIS A 13 27.37 0.50 8.31
CA HIS A 13 26.65 1.60 7.66
C HIS A 13 25.82 1.09 6.47
N PRO A 14 24.72 1.79 6.10
CA PRO A 14 23.89 1.48 4.94
C PRO A 14 24.67 1.22 3.65
N GLU A 15 25.70 2.00 3.32
CA GLU A 15 26.49 1.78 2.09
C GLU A 15 27.26 0.44 2.06
N ASN A 16 27.41 -0.23 3.20
CA ASN A 16 28.14 -1.50 3.33
C ASN A 16 27.22 -2.71 3.53
N MET A 17 25.91 -2.49 3.60
CA MET A 17 24.89 -3.54 3.73
C MET A 17 24.27 -3.84 2.38
N PHE A 18 24.22 -5.12 2.02
CA PHE A 18 23.73 -5.59 0.73
C PHE A 18 22.56 -6.55 0.95
N PHE A 19 21.50 -6.35 0.18
CA PHE A 19 20.29 -7.15 0.24
C PHE A 19 20.17 -7.96 -1.05
N ARG A 20 20.07 -9.29 -0.93
CA ARG A 20 19.75 -10.14 -2.08
C ARG A 20 18.27 -10.00 -2.39
N THR A 21 17.94 -9.38 -3.52
CA THR A 21 16.58 -9.38 -4.06
C THR A 21 16.24 -10.76 -4.63
N VAL A 22 14.95 -11.04 -4.76
CA VAL A 22 14.46 -12.38 -5.17
C VAL A 22 14.81 -12.68 -6.64
N ASP A 23 15.06 -11.64 -7.45
CA ASP A 23 15.36 -11.74 -8.88
C ASP A 23 16.81 -11.32 -9.19
N SER A 24 17.70 -12.32 -9.25
CA SER A 24 18.94 -12.49 -10.06
C SER A 24 19.93 -11.33 -10.38
N GLY A 25 19.82 -10.13 -9.83
CA GLY A 25 20.80 -9.04 -9.99
C GLY A 25 21.92 -9.01 -8.94
N PRO A 26 23.03 -8.28 -9.19
CA PRO A 26 23.98 -7.91 -8.14
C PRO A 26 23.24 -7.17 -7.01
N PRO A 27 23.45 -7.54 -5.74
CA PRO A 27 22.68 -6.96 -4.65
C PRO A 27 23.00 -5.46 -4.54
N PRO A 28 22.00 -4.57 -4.49
CA PRO A 28 22.24 -3.15 -4.28
C PRO A 28 22.75 -2.91 -2.86
N ALA A 29 23.63 -1.91 -2.71
CA ALA A 29 23.94 -1.35 -1.40
C ALA A 29 22.68 -0.69 -0.81
N HIS A 30 22.47 -0.78 0.49
CA HIS A 30 21.29 -0.21 1.14
C HIS A 30 21.21 1.30 0.97
N ALA A 31 22.34 2.00 0.88
CA ALA A 31 22.36 3.43 0.55
C ALA A 31 21.80 3.77 -0.85
N LEU A 32 21.69 2.79 -1.74
CA LEU A 32 21.04 2.93 -3.05
C LEU A 32 19.59 2.39 -3.03
N ALA A 33 19.10 2.08 -1.83
CA ALA A 33 17.81 1.46 -1.59
C ALA A 33 16.84 2.40 -0.86
N ASP A 34 17.04 3.71 -1.01
CA ASP A 34 16.14 4.72 -0.46
C ASP A 34 14.73 4.57 -1.06
N PHE A 35 13.73 4.81 -0.23
CA PHE A 35 12.33 4.85 -0.62
C PHE A 35 11.61 5.93 0.18
N ARG A 36 10.62 6.54 -0.45
CA ARG A 36 9.73 7.54 0.10
C ARG A 36 8.38 6.88 0.35
N VAL A 37 7.92 6.98 1.59
CA VAL A 37 6.54 6.64 1.96
C VAL A 37 5.72 7.92 1.86
N GLN A 38 4.61 7.87 1.13
CA GLN A 38 3.71 9.01 0.95
C GLN A 38 2.38 8.69 1.63
N PHE A 39 2.05 9.43 2.69
CA PHE A 39 0.77 9.27 3.37
C PHE A 39 -0.27 10.21 2.78
N TYR A 40 -1.41 9.65 2.40
CA TYR A 40 -2.58 10.37 1.95
C TYR A 40 -3.70 10.13 2.95
N ALA A 41 -4.12 11.16 3.67
CA ALA A 41 -5.14 11.05 4.69
C ALA A 41 -6.09 12.26 4.64
N HIS A 42 -7.37 12.01 4.88
CA HIS A 42 -8.31 13.11 5.05
C HIS A 42 -8.04 13.84 6.39
N LYS A 43 -8.11 15.17 6.40
CA LYS A 43 -7.80 15.98 7.59
C LYS A 43 -8.56 15.53 8.85
N SER A 44 -9.87 15.28 8.73
CA SER A 44 -10.69 14.82 9.86
C SER A 44 -10.27 13.44 10.41
N LEU A 45 -9.59 12.63 9.60
CA LEU A 45 -9.06 11.34 10.04
C LEU A 45 -7.77 11.53 10.80
N LEU A 46 -6.91 12.43 10.32
CA LEU A 46 -5.70 12.85 11.04
C LEU A 46 -6.03 13.43 12.40
N ASP A 47 -6.98 14.38 12.47
CA ASP A 47 -7.40 15.00 13.73
C ASP A 47 -7.86 13.94 14.76
N LYS A 48 -8.62 12.92 14.31
CA LYS A 48 -9.07 11.81 15.17
C LYS A 48 -7.93 10.87 15.59
N MET A 49 -6.99 10.60 14.70
CA MET A 49 -5.83 9.77 15.02
C MET A 49 -4.93 10.48 16.03
N ASP A 50 -4.75 11.79 15.91
CA ASP A 50 -4.01 12.61 16.87
C ASP A 50 -4.70 12.60 18.25
N GLU A 51 -6.03 12.74 18.30
CA GLU A 51 -6.80 12.61 19.56
C GLU A 51 -6.63 11.23 20.19
N THR A 52 -6.73 10.16 19.39
CA THR A 52 -6.69 8.77 19.87
C THR A 52 -5.28 8.34 20.31
N LEU A 53 -4.24 8.82 19.62
CA LEU A 53 -2.83 8.51 19.90
C LEU A 53 -2.19 9.49 20.89
N GLY A 54 -2.99 10.28 21.62
CA GLY A 54 -2.53 11.10 22.74
C GLY A 54 -1.73 12.34 22.33
N GLY A 55 -2.01 12.92 21.16
CA GLY A 55 -1.31 14.11 20.66
C GLY A 55 0.13 13.86 20.22
N SER A 56 0.55 12.59 20.11
CA SER A 56 1.80 12.24 19.45
C SER A 56 1.66 12.62 17.98
N ARG A 57 2.35 13.69 17.57
CA ARG A 57 2.48 14.12 16.15
C ARG A 57 3.12 13.06 15.23
N ASP A 58 3.34 11.85 15.74
CA ASP A 58 4.02 10.76 15.05
C ASP A 58 3.08 9.58 14.74
N TRP A 59 1.79 9.84 14.49
CA TRP A 59 0.88 8.82 13.96
C TRP A 59 1.45 8.16 12.69
N ALA A 60 2.16 8.93 11.85
CA ALA A 60 2.83 8.42 10.66
C ALA A 60 3.97 7.46 11.03
N GLY A 61 4.75 7.77 12.07
CA GLY A 61 5.76 6.87 12.62
C GLY A 61 5.17 5.61 13.24
N HIS A 62 4.01 5.70 13.90
CA HIS A 62 3.29 4.53 14.40
C HIS A 62 2.81 3.62 13.26
N VAL A 63 2.14 4.18 12.25
CA VAL A 63 1.71 3.41 11.07
C VAL A 63 2.92 2.81 10.35
N LEU A 64 4.00 3.58 10.22
CA LEU A 64 5.24 3.07 9.63
C LEU A 64 5.79 1.92 10.46
N ALA A 65 5.90 2.04 11.78
CA ALA A 65 6.42 1.00 12.65
C ALA A 65 5.61 -0.31 12.58
N ASP A 66 4.28 -0.21 12.62
CA ASP A 66 3.38 -1.36 12.55
C ASP A 66 3.48 -2.09 11.20
N TYR A 67 3.67 -1.36 10.10
CA TYR A 67 3.64 -1.90 8.74
C TYR A 67 5.00 -2.00 8.07
N LEU A 68 6.09 -1.58 8.73
CA LEU A 68 7.42 -1.50 8.14
C LEU A 68 7.82 -2.84 7.52
N HIS A 69 7.59 -3.93 8.24
CA HIS A 69 7.93 -5.26 7.76
C HIS A 69 7.19 -5.64 6.47
N LYS A 70 5.90 -5.30 6.34
CA LYS A 70 5.10 -5.57 5.12
C LYS A 70 5.55 -4.67 3.98
N ILE A 71 5.73 -3.38 4.24
CA ILE A 71 6.24 -2.39 3.29
C ILE A 71 7.60 -2.82 2.73
N LEU A 72 8.52 -3.21 3.61
CA LEU A 72 9.84 -3.70 3.21
C LEU A 72 9.72 -4.97 2.37
N VAL A 73 8.86 -5.91 2.73
CA VAL A 73 8.69 -7.14 1.93
C VAL A 73 8.15 -6.80 0.55
N LEU A 74 7.07 -6.01 0.45
CA LEU A 74 6.47 -5.56 -0.81
C LEU A 74 7.50 -4.82 -1.68
N ARG A 75 8.22 -3.85 -1.11
CA ARG A 75 9.28 -3.12 -1.79
C ARG A 75 10.35 -4.05 -2.37
N ASN A 76 10.86 -5.00 -1.58
CA ASN A 76 11.95 -5.88 -2.00
C ASN A 76 11.55 -6.85 -3.13
N MET A 77 10.26 -7.00 -3.43
CA MET A 77 9.77 -7.76 -4.59
C MET A 77 9.68 -6.91 -5.87
N HIS A 78 9.86 -5.59 -5.76
CA HIS A 78 9.80 -4.64 -6.87
C HIS A 78 11.16 -3.96 -7.04
N ASP A 79 12.14 -4.72 -7.48
CA ASP A 79 13.57 -4.35 -7.67
C ASP A 79 13.81 -3.25 -8.73
N LYS A 80 12.76 -2.69 -9.35
CA LYS A 80 12.88 -1.76 -10.49
C LYS A 80 11.99 -0.52 -10.40
N GLY A 81 11.71 0.00 -9.20
CA GLY A 81 11.04 1.30 -9.10
C GLY A 81 10.18 1.54 -7.86
N GLY A 82 10.18 0.65 -6.86
CA GLY A 82 9.45 0.87 -5.61
C GLY A 82 10.06 1.97 -4.72
N ALA A 83 10.44 3.11 -5.30
CA ALA A 83 10.92 4.27 -4.58
C ALA A 83 9.75 4.95 -3.87
N ASP A 84 8.59 5.08 -4.51
CA ASP A 84 7.41 5.72 -3.90
C ASP A 84 6.37 4.69 -3.47
N ILE A 85 6.06 4.68 -2.19
CA ILE A 85 5.08 3.79 -1.57
C ILE A 85 3.90 4.64 -1.08
N PRO A 86 2.83 4.78 -1.88
CA PRO A 86 1.65 5.51 -1.45
C PRO A 86 0.84 4.68 -0.45
N ILE A 87 0.54 5.30 0.69
CA ILE A 87 -0.30 4.79 1.75
C ILE A 87 -1.52 5.70 1.86
N ILE A 88 -2.68 5.18 1.45
CA ILE A 88 -3.96 5.85 1.61
C ILE A 88 -4.57 5.43 2.94
N VAL A 89 -4.70 6.39 3.85
CA VAL A 89 -5.33 6.21 5.16
C VAL A 89 -6.83 6.40 5.01
N THR A 90 -7.60 5.40 5.42
CA THR A 90 -9.06 5.40 5.37
C THR A 90 -9.66 5.08 6.74
N ALA A 91 -10.95 5.38 6.91
CA ALA A 91 -11.75 4.90 8.03
C ALA A 91 -12.69 3.75 7.60
N TRP A 92 -12.31 3.01 6.55
CA TRP A 92 -13.11 1.94 5.99
C TRP A 92 -12.95 0.66 6.81
N ASP A 93 -14.04 -0.08 7.00
CA ASP A 93 -13.98 -1.44 7.52
C ASP A 93 -13.61 -2.44 6.40
N VAL A 94 -13.50 -3.72 6.77
CA VAL A 94 -13.16 -4.81 5.84
C VAL A 94 -14.14 -4.86 4.67
N ALA A 95 -15.43 -4.70 4.92
CA ALA A 95 -16.46 -4.77 3.89
C ALA A 95 -16.32 -3.63 2.86
N ARG A 96 -16.10 -2.39 3.32
CA ARG A 96 -15.89 -1.23 2.44
C ARG A 96 -14.60 -1.33 1.65
N THR A 97 -13.53 -1.74 2.32
CA THR A 97 -12.23 -1.94 1.69
C THR A 97 -12.34 -3.00 0.59
N LYS A 98 -12.97 -4.14 0.88
CA LYS A 98 -13.19 -5.20 -0.09
C LYS A 98 -14.02 -4.72 -1.28
N LEU A 99 -15.13 -4.03 -1.04
CA LEU A 99 -15.99 -3.51 -2.11
C LEU A 99 -15.23 -2.57 -3.05
N ALA A 100 -14.44 -1.65 -2.50
CA ALA A 100 -13.62 -0.72 -3.29
C ALA A 100 -12.53 -1.45 -4.09
N MET A 101 -11.87 -2.44 -3.49
CA MET A 101 -10.86 -3.25 -4.15
C MET A 101 -11.43 -4.07 -5.31
N ASP A 102 -12.55 -4.76 -5.06
CA ASP A 102 -13.25 -5.54 -6.09
C ASP A 102 -13.67 -4.61 -7.24
N TYR A 103 -14.16 -3.39 -6.93
CA TYR A 103 -14.46 -2.37 -7.94
C TYR A 103 -13.25 -2.02 -8.81
N TRP A 104 -12.11 -1.66 -8.23
CA TRP A 104 -10.94 -1.25 -9.02
C TRP A 104 -10.35 -2.41 -9.82
N VAL A 105 -10.31 -3.62 -9.23
CA VAL A 105 -9.84 -4.82 -9.92
C VAL A 105 -10.75 -5.14 -11.11
N ASP A 106 -12.06 -5.13 -10.94
CA ASP A 106 -12.97 -5.44 -12.02
C ASP A 106 -13.03 -4.33 -13.08
N LEU A 107 -12.94 -3.06 -12.67
CA LEU A 107 -12.79 -1.93 -13.58
C LEU A 107 -11.55 -2.11 -14.47
N SER A 108 -10.44 -2.57 -13.90
CA SER A 108 -9.18 -2.80 -14.64
C SER A 108 -9.28 -3.90 -15.71
N LYS A 109 -10.23 -4.84 -15.57
CA LYS A 109 -10.46 -5.89 -16.58
C LYS A 109 -11.12 -5.33 -17.84
N GLY A 110 -11.74 -4.15 -17.76
CA GLY A 110 -12.35 -3.46 -18.91
C GLY A 110 -13.61 -4.13 -19.47
N VAL A 111 -14.19 -5.11 -18.75
CA VAL A 111 -15.33 -5.93 -19.23
C VAL A 111 -16.70 -5.28 -19.01
N TRP A 112 -16.78 -4.26 -18.16
CA TRP A 112 -18.05 -3.59 -17.85
C TRP A 112 -18.44 -2.57 -18.91
N SER A 113 -19.74 -2.56 -19.28
CA SER A 113 -20.37 -1.48 -20.02
C SER A 113 -20.39 -0.17 -19.22
N GLU A 114 -20.66 0.96 -19.87
CA GLU A 114 -20.73 2.26 -19.18
C GLU A 114 -21.81 2.29 -18.09
N ASP A 115 -23.00 1.75 -18.37
CA ASP A 115 -24.08 1.64 -17.38
C ASP A 115 -23.68 0.79 -16.17
N GLU A 116 -22.99 -0.33 -16.41
CA GLU A 116 -22.51 -1.19 -15.34
C GLU A 116 -21.45 -0.47 -14.49
N ARG A 117 -20.52 0.24 -15.13
CA ARG A 117 -19.50 1.06 -14.43
C ARG A 117 -20.16 2.11 -13.54
N LEU A 118 -21.16 2.82 -14.06
CA LEU A 118 -21.89 3.85 -13.31
C LEU A 118 -22.65 3.24 -12.12
N ARG A 119 -23.32 2.11 -12.33
CA ARG A 119 -24.02 1.39 -11.26
C ARG A 119 -23.04 0.98 -10.15
N ARG A 120 -21.93 0.32 -10.50
CA ARG A 120 -20.90 -0.13 -9.54
C ARG A 120 -20.24 1.03 -8.80
N TYR A 121 -19.96 2.11 -9.50
CA TYR A 121 -19.44 3.33 -8.88
C TYR A 121 -20.44 3.89 -7.85
N THR A 122 -21.72 3.96 -8.21
CA THR A 122 -22.78 4.46 -7.33
C THR A 122 -22.98 3.56 -6.10
N GLU A 123 -22.87 2.24 -6.25
CA GLU A 123 -22.87 1.29 -5.13
C GLU A 123 -21.74 1.61 -4.13
N CYS A 124 -20.51 1.81 -4.64
CA CYS A 124 -19.35 2.15 -3.81
C CYS A 124 -19.50 3.52 -3.14
N ASP A 125 -19.93 4.55 -3.89
CA ASP A 125 -20.19 5.87 -3.34
C ASP A 125 -21.24 5.81 -2.22
N ALA A 126 -22.40 5.19 -2.47
CA ALA A 126 -23.46 5.08 -1.48
C ALA A 126 -22.99 4.38 -0.19
N PHE A 127 -22.18 3.32 -0.32
CA PHE A 127 -21.68 2.54 0.82
C PHE A 127 -20.63 3.28 1.67
N CYS A 128 -19.90 4.23 1.06
CA CYS A 128 -18.83 4.99 1.71
C CYS A 128 -19.15 6.48 1.93
N ARG A 129 -20.31 6.97 1.50
CA ARG A 129 -20.65 8.42 1.44
C ARG A 129 -20.46 9.19 2.75
N ARG A 130 -20.71 8.56 3.89
CA ARG A 130 -20.65 9.19 5.22
C ARG A 130 -19.31 9.01 5.94
N ILE A 131 -18.36 8.36 5.28
CA ILE A 131 -17.04 8.08 5.84
C ILE A 131 -16.02 8.91 5.08
N GLN A 132 -15.06 9.48 5.81
CA GLN A 132 -14.00 10.29 5.23
C GLN A 132 -12.67 9.52 5.29
N PRO A 133 -11.88 9.51 4.20
CA PRO A 133 -12.26 9.95 2.86
C PRO A 133 -13.40 9.09 2.29
N CYS A 134 -14.31 9.72 1.54
CA CYS A 134 -15.39 9.01 0.86
C CYS A 134 -14.85 8.30 -0.38
N PHE A 135 -15.62 7.34 -0.91
CA PHE A 135 -15.18 6.57 -2.08
C PHE A 135 -14.82 7.46 -3.29
N PRO A 136 -15.60 8.48 -3.67
CA PRO A 136 -15.21 9.39 -4.76
C PRO A 136 -13.84 10.07 -4.57
N GLN A 137 -13.53 10.55 -3.36
CA GLN A 137 -12.25 11.19 -3.07
C GLN A 137 -11.10 10.19 -3.21
N THR A 138 -11.28 8.98 -2.66
CA THR A 138 -10.28 7.93 -2.74
C THR A 138 -10.11 7.42 -4.17
N ASP A 139 -11.19 7.25 -4.93
CA ASP A 139 -11.14 6.84 -6.34
C ASP A 139 -10.41 7.88 -7.21
N LEU A 140 -10.67 9.17 -6.99
CA LEU A 140 -9.93 10.24 -7.66
C LEU A 140 -8.43 10.20 -7.33
N LEU A 141 -8.08 9.99 -6.06
CA LEU A 141 -6.68 9.86 -5.65
C LEU A 141 -6.02 8.62 -6.29
N VAL A 142 -6.69 7.47 -6.31
CA VAL A 142 -6.19 6.26 -6.97
C VAL A 142 -5.96 6.52 -8.46
N ARG A 143 -6.92 7.14 -9.15
CA ARG A 143 -6.76 7.49 -10.57
C ARG A 143 -5.60 8.46 -10.79
N ALA A 144 -5.43 9.45 -9.91
CA ALA A 144 -4.30 10.38 -9.99
C ALA A 144 -2.97 9.64 -9.84
N LEU A 145 -2.84 8.78 -8.82
CA LEU A 145 -1.63 7.95 -8.60
C LEU A 145 -1.32 7.02 -9.79
N LEU A 146 -2.32 6.59 -10.56
CA LEU A 146 -2.15 5.64 -11.65
C LEU A 146 -2.00 6.28 -13.04
N ALA A 147 -2.55 7.49 -13.24
CA ALA A 147 -2.72 8.06 -14.58
C ALA A 147 -2.35 9.54 -14.68
N ASP A 148 -2.06 10.24 -13.57
CA ASP A 148 -1.63 11.64 -13.64
C ASP A 148 -0.23 11.73 -14.27
N PRO A 149 -0.07 12.42 -15.41
CA PRO A 149 1.24 12.63 -16.03
C PRO A 149 2.25 13.31 -15.09
N ALA A 150 1.78 14.12 -14.13
CA ALA A 150 2.62 14.79 -13.14
C ALA A 150 3.18 13.84 -12.07
N ALA A 151 2.64 12.63 -11.94
CA ALA A 151 3.18 11.63 -11.01
C ALA A 151 4.54 11.08 -11.47
N GLU A 152 4.90 11.23 -12.76
CA GLU A 152 6.13 10.75 -13.43
C GLU A 152 6.39 9.23 -13.36
N TYR A 153 5.71 8.54 -12.45
CA TYR A 153 5.87 7.14 -12.11
C TYR A 153 4.53 6.54 -11.67
N VAL A 154 4.26 5.30 -12.06
CA VAL A 154 3.10 4.53 -11.59
C VAL A 154 3.58 3.54 -10.52
N PRO A 155 3.09 3.64 -9.28
CA PRO A 155 3.50 2.76 -8.20
C PRO A 155 3.20 1.29 -8.53
N PRO A 156 4.00 0.32 -8.07
CA PRO A 156 3.73 -1.09 -8.34
C PRO A 156 2.51 -1.58 -7.53
N PHE A 157 2.26 -0.92 -6.40
CA PHE A 157 1.16 -1.17 -5.49
C PHE A 157 0.79 0.09 -4.70
N ILE A 158 -0.44 0.15 -4.21
CA ILE A 158 -0.95 1.19 -3.30
C ILE A 158 -1.42 0.50 -2.03
N VAL A 159 -0.99 1.00 -0.86
CA VAL A 159 -1.40 0.46 0.43
C VAL A 159 -2.62 1.23 0.93
N PHE A 160 -3.65 0.50 1.34
CA PHE A 160 -4.82 1.05 2.02
C PHE A 160 -4.75 0.65 3.47
N TYR A 161 -4.58 1.64 4.35
CA TYR A 161 -4.48 1.46 5.78
C TYR A 161 -5.76 1.98 6.44
N SER A 162 -6.46 1.13 7.20
CA SER A 162 -7.56 1.61 8.04
C SER A 162 -7.04 2.14 9.37
N GLY A 163 -7.12 3.45 9.57
CA GLY A 163 -6.58 4.14 10.75
C GLY A 163 -7.45 4.06 12.01
N LEU A 164 -8.72 3.63 11.91
CA LEU A 164 -9.67 3.62 13.03
C LEU A 164 -10.30 2.24 13.32
N THR A 165 -10.17 1.25 12.42
CA THR A 165 -10.75 -0.09 12.60
C THR A 165 -9.68 -1.16 12.50
N GLU A 166 -9.34 -1.80 13.64
CA GLU A 166 -8.46 -2.97 13.80
C GLU A 166 -7.37 -3.16 12.72
N GLY A 167 -6.64 -2.11 12.35
CA GLY A 167 -5.49 -2.14 11.44
C GLY A 167 -5.71 -2.94 10.14
N THR A 168 -6.93 -2.98 9.60
CA THR A 168 -7.13 -3.74 8.36
C THR A 168 -6.42 -3.03 7.22
N THR A 169 -5.47 -3.75 6.61
CA THR A 169 -4.62 -3.23 5.54
C THR A 169 -4.77 -4.11 4.33
N CYS A 170 -5.01 -3.46 3.20
CA CYS A 170 -5.13 -4.12 1.92
C CYS A 170 -4.18 -3.45 0.92
N VAL A 171 -3.73 -4.21 -0.07
CA VAL A 171 -2.74 -3.75 -1.05
C VAL A 171 -3.35 -3.90 -2.43
N LEU A 172 -3.48 -2.78 -3.14
CA LEU A 172 -3.92 -2.75 -4.52
C LEU A 172 -2.69 -2.83 -5.44
N PHE A 173 -2.49 -3.96 -6.11
CA PHE A 173 -1.39 -4.12 -7.08
C PHE A 173 -1.80 -3.56 -8.44
N THR A 174 -0.93 -2.76 -9.04
CA THR A 174 -1.26 -2.07 -10.30
C THR A 174 -1.13 -2.97 -11.53
N ARG A 175 -0.46 -4.13 -11.39
CA ARG A 175 -0.34 -5.16 -12.43
C ARG A 175 -0.27 -6.55 -11.80
N PRO A 176 -0.77 -7.61 -12.45
CA PRO A 176 -0.67 -8.99 -11.94
C PRO A 176 0.76 -9.43 -11.62
N ARG A 177 1.75 -9.00 -12.40
CA ARG A 177 3.17 -9.29 -12.18
C ARG A 177 3.75 -8.62 -10.91
N HIS A 178 3.06 -7.64 -10.34
CA HIS A 178 3.45 -7.02 -9.08
C HIS A 178 2.87 -7.80 -7.88
N VAL A 179 1.98 -8.76 -8.10
CA VAL A 179 1.46 -9.58 -7.01
C VAL A 179 2.55 -10.56 -6.55
N PRO A 180 2.84 -10.61 -5.24
CA PRO A 180 3.78 -11.58 -4.69
C PRO A 180 3.35 -13.01 -4.98
N PRO A 181 4.28 -13.92 -5.32
CA PRO A 181 3.99 -15.34 -5.40
C PRO A 181 3.32 -15.84 -4.10
N PRO A 182 2.27 -16.69 -4.18
CA PRO A 182 1.58 -17.22 -3.01
C PRO A 182 2.48 -17.91 -1.98
N ALA A 183 3.64 -18.43 -2.41
CA ALA A 183 4.64 -19.02 -1.53
C ALA A 183 5.28 -18.00 -0.55
N LEU A 184 5.36 -16.72 -0.93
CA LEU A 184 5.97 -15.66 -0.11
C LEU A 184 4.99 -15.01 0.88
N VAL A 185 3.68 -15.07 0.58
CA VAL A 185 2.62 -14.45 1.40
C VAL A 185 1.91 -15.42 2.34
N ARG A 186 2.03 -16.74 2.11
CA ARG A 186 1.41 -17.80 2.92
C ARG A 186 1.75 -17.76 4.41
N GLY A 187 2.84 -17.10 4.80
CA GLY A 187 3.27 -16.94 6.19
C GLY A 187 3.06 -15.54 6.77
N TRP A 188 2.45 -14.60 6.03
CA TRP A 188 2.16 -13.28 6.59
C TRP A 188 1.02 -13.40 7.60
N PRO A 189 1.07 -12.68 8.74
CA PRO A 189 -0.06 -12.61 9.64
C PRO A 189 -1.25 -12.02 8.86
N GLY A 190 -2.18 -12.90 8.50
CA GLY A 190 -3.38 -12.54 7.76
C GLY A 190 -4.22 -11.61 8.64
N ALA A 191 -4.31 -10.33 8.27
CA ALA A 191 -5.36 -9.46 8.77
C ALA A 191 -6.74 -9.89 8.23
N CYS A 192 -6.76 -10.80 7.25
CA CYS A 192 -7.96 -11.45 6.76
C CYS A 192 -7.97 -12.92 7.24
N LYS A 193 -9.03 -13.30 7.97
CA LYS A 193 -9.32 -14.71 8.27
C LYS A 193 -9.94 -15.47 7.10
N ASP A 194 -10.03 -14.85 5.92
CA ASP A 194 -10.64 -15.43 4.73
C ASP A 194 -9.56 -15.87 3.73
N ALA A 195 -9.62 -17.12 3.28
CA ALA A 195 -8.61 -17.79 2.46
C ALA A 195 -8.54 -17.30 1.00
N ARG A 196 -9.24 -16.20 0.68
CA ARG A 196 -9.46 -15.68 -0.69
C ARG A 196 -9.11 -14.20 -0.83
N CYS A 197 -8.42 -13.62 0.16
CA CYS A 197 -7.92 -12.24 0.12
C CYS A 197 -6.69 -12.13 -0.78
#